data_AF-A0A371X5S5-F1
#
_entry.id   AF-A0A371X5S5-F1
#
_cell.length_a   1.000
_cell.length_b   1.000
_cell.length_c   1.000
_cell.angle_alpha   90.00
_cell.angle_beta   90.00
_cell.angle_gamma   90.00
#
_symmetry.space_group_name_H-M   'P 1'
#
loop_
_entity.id
_entity.type
_entity.pdbx_description
1 polymer ?
#
loop_
_entity_poly.entity_id
_entity_poly.type
_entity_poly.pdbx_seq_one_letter_code
_entity_poly.pdbx_strand_id
1 'polypeptide(L)'
;MGRRPFHDPKTAEGLSAAASRPIRWRFGDWHATPTHHTPLEDAQAIVTGMVLATLGIAILAHLGFLTSGVAGLALIASYAFGVNVGLAFFVINMPFYLLAALRMGPAFTIKTFLAVAGLSVMTAVQPDYLTFGSIHPAVGAVVAGLLLGFALLALFRHRTSLGGAGILAIYLQDKLGWRAGLTQLAIDLTILGLAFAVVDWDKVLYSILGAVCLNGFLAINHRTDRYLAR
;
A
#
# COMPACT_ATOMS: atom_id res chain seq x y z
N MET A 1 6.07 53.39 -55.91
CA MET A 1 5.70 53.85 -54.54
C MET A 1 4.53 53.00 -54.09
N GLY A 2 4.73 51.94 -53.29
CA GLY A 2 4.72 51.99 -51.81
C GLY A 2 3.25 51.86 -51.34
N ARG A 3 2.79 50.90 -50.53
CA ARG A 3 3.39 50.12 -49.42
C ARG A 3 2.59 48.80 -49.27
N ARG A 4 3.25 47.70 -48.89
CA ARG A 4 2.58 46.50 -48.34
C ARG A 4 2.11 46.79 -46.92
N PRO A 5 0.92 46.35 -46.47
CA PRO A 5 0.62 46.26 -45.04
C PRO A 5 1.03 44.88 -44.52
N PHE A 6 2.06 44.91 -43.68
CA PHE A 6 2.28 44.10 -42.48
C PHE A 6 1.63 42.71 -42.40
N HIS A 7 2.46 41.69 -42.61
CA HIS A 7 2.32 40.38 -41.96
C HIS A 7 2.50 40.61 -40.45
N ASP A 8 1.45 40.42 -39.65
CA ASP A 8 1.56 40.42 -38.20
C ASP A 8 2.21 39.08 -37.78
N PRO A 9 3.42 39.04 -37.18
CA PRO A 9 4.06 37.80 -36.77
C PRO A 9 3.48 37.24 -35.46
N LYS A 10 2.56 37.95 -34.79
CA LYS A 10 2.16 37.63 -33.41
C LYS A 10 0.99 36.67 -33.24
N THR A 11 0.42 36.13 -34.33
CA THR A 11 -0.68 35.14 -34.25
C THR A 11 -0.23 33.68 -34.32
N ALA A 12 1.07 33.41 -34.52
CA ALA A 12 1.61 32.04 -34.57
C ALA A 12 2.31 31.59 -33.27
N GLU A 13 2.48 32.46 -32.27
CA GLU A 13 3.17 32.12 -31.00
C GLU A 13 2.23 31.55 -29.92
N GLY A 14 0.90 31.57 -30.14
CA GLY A 14 -0.09 31.09 -29.16
C GLY A 14 -0.31 29.57 -29.10
N LEU A 15 0.27 28.79 -30.01
CA LEU A 15 0.04 27.34 -30.14
C LEU A 15 1.25 26.47 -29.78
N SER A 16 2.34 27.07 -29.27
CA SER A 16 3.57 26.35 -28.90
C SER A 16 3.97 26.58 -27.43
N ALA A 17 3.00 26.70 -26.53
CA ALA A 17 3.23 26.78 -25.08
C ALA A 17 2.42 25.74 -24.27
N ALA A 18 1.81 24.75 -24.93
CA ALA A 18 1.40 23.50 -24.28
C ALA A 18 2.64 22.60 -24.11
N ALA A 19 3.64 23.11 -23.38
CA ALA A 19 4.76 22.32 -22.94
C ALA A 19 4.18 21.15 -22.14
N SER A 20 4.27 19.95 -22.71
CA SER A 20 4.02 18.69 -22.02
C SER A 20 4.85 18.71 -20.75
N ARG A 21 4.22 19.03 -19.62
CA ARG A 21 4.84 18.91 -18.31
C ARG A 21 5.43 17.51 -18.26
N PRO A 22 6.73 17.34 -17.96
CA PRO A 22 7.28 16.01 -17.83
C PRO A 22 6.41 15.28 -16.80
N ILE A 23 5.84 14.13 -17.20
CA ILE A 23 5.10 13.26 -16.29
C ILE A 23 6.13 12.82 -15.25
N ARG A 24 6.23 13.59 -14.18
CA ARG A 24 7.09 13.30 -13.05
C ARG A 24 6.32 12.26 -12.28
N TRP A 25 6.62 10.99 -12.56
CA TRP A 25 6.06 9.83 -11.85
C TRP A 25 6.30 9.98 -10.34
N ARG A 26 5.39 10.69 -9.65
CA ARG A 26 5.29 10.68 -8.19
C ARG A 26 4.44 9.45 -7.88
N PHE A 27 5.08 8.43 -7.33
CA PHE A 27 4.34 7.39 -6.62
C PHE A 27 3.44 8.11 -5.60
N GLY A 28 2.12 7.98 -5.74
CA GLY A 28 1.18 8.72 -4.90
C GLY A 28 0.66 10.05 -5.46
N ASP A 29 0.54 10.22 -6.78
CA ASP A 29 -0.43 11.18 -7.35
C ASP A 29 -1.87 10.69 -7.07
N TRP A 30 -2.22 10.58 -5.80
CA TRP A 30 -3.56 10.24 -5.32
C TRP A 30 -4.58 11.26 -5.81
N HIS A 31 -4.18 12.44 -6.25
CA HIS A 31 -5.06 13.45 -6.83
C HIS A 31 -5.56 13.12 -8.25
N ALA A 32 -4.95 12.17 -8.96
CA ALA A 32 -5.09 12.02 -10.41
C ALA A 32 -6.28 11.17 -10.92
N THR A 33 -7.05 10.50 -10.05
CA THR A 33 -8.28 9.79 -10.47
C THR A 33 -9.49 10.30 -9.68
N PRO A 34 -10.39 11.08 -10.30
CA PRO A 34 -11.61 11.58 -9.70
C PRO A 34 -12.77 10.61 -9.99
N THR A 35 -12.60 9.31 -9.76
CA THR A 35 -13.79 8.47 -9.60
C THR A 35 -14.39 8.82 -8.24
N HIS A 36 -15.41 9.69 -8.26
CA HIS A 36 -16.17 10.05 -7.07
C HIS A 36 -16.91 8.81 -6.58
N HIS A 37 -16.33 8.12 -5.60
CA HIS A 37 -16.99 7.02 -4.93
C HIS A 37 -18.02 7.56 -3.94
N THR A 38 -19.16 6.88 -3.85
CA THR A 38 -20.12 7.17 -2.79
C THR A 38 -19.55 6.70 -1.44
N PRO A 39 -19.95 7.30 -0.30
CA PRO A 39 -19.51 6.83 1.01
C PRO A 39 -19.83 5.34 1.27
N LEU A 40 -20.89 4.82 0.65
CA LEU A 40 -21.26 3.41 0.73
C LEU A 40 -20.29 2.52 -0.06
N GLU A 41 -19.91 2.91 -1.27
CA GLU A 41 -18.89 2.21 -2.06
C GLU A 41 -17.55 2.17 -1.32
N ASP A 42 -17.15 3.31 -0.74
CA ASP A 42 -15.95 3.39 0.09
C ASP A 42 -16.02 2.45 1.28
N ALA A 43 -17.13 2.48 2.04
CA ALA A 43 -17.30 1.62 3.21
C ALA A 43 -17.25 0.14 2.83
N GLN A 44 -17.96 -0.26 1.78
CA GLN A 44 -17.99 -1.65 1.30
C GLN A 44 -16.60 -2.11 0.88
N ALA A 45 -15.89 -1.31 0.09
CA ALA A 45 -14.56 -1.67 -0.40
C ALA A 45 -13.54 -1.73 0.73
N ILE A 46 -13.61 -0.80 1.69
CA ILE A 46 -12.73 -0.80 2.86
C ILE A 46 -13.00 -2.05 3.72
N VAL A 47 -14.25 -2.37 4.00
CA VAL A 47 -14.61 -3.58 4.76
C VAL A 47 -14.15 -4.85 4.04
N THR A 48 -14.38 -4.93 2.73
CA THR A 48 -13.94 -6.07 1.92
C THR A 48 -12.41 -6.20 1.94
N GLY A 49 -11.70 -5.09 1.78
CA GLY A 49 -10.24 -5.03 1.88
C GLY A 49 -9.75 -5.50 3.26
N MET A 50 -10.39 -5.06 4.35
CA MET A 50 -10.04 -5.52 5.70
C MET A 50 -10.27 -7.02 5.88
N VAL A 51 -11.42 -7.56 5.46
CA VAL A 51 -11.72 -9.00 5.55
C VAL A 51 -10.66 -9.83 4.81
N LEU A 52 -10.34 -9.46 3.57
CA LEU A 52 -9.34 -10.15 2.76
C LEU A 52 -7.94 -10.04 3.38
N ALA A 53 -7.58 -8.88 3.91
CA ALA A 53 -6.32 -8.68 4.60
C ALA A 53 -6.22 -9.55 5.87
N THR A 54 -7.26 -9.55 6.70
CA THR A 54 -7.33 -10.39 7.90
C THR A 54 -7.15 -11.87 7.55
N LEU A 55 -7.85 -12.37 6.52
CA LEU A 55 -7.74 -13.76 6.11
C LEU A 55 -6.33 -14.10 5.59
N GLY A 56 -5.75 -13.22 4.77
CA GLY A 56 -4.38 -13.38 4.30
C GLY A 56 -3.36 -13.40 5.44
N ILE A 57 -3.46 -12.45 6.38
CA ILE A 57 -2.60 -12.40 7.57
C ILE A 57 -2.80 -13.65 8.44
N ALA A 58 -4.03 -14.12 8.61
CA ALA A 58 -4.33 -15.31 9.41
C ALA A 58 -3.68 -16.57 8.83
N ILE A 59 -3.70 -16.75 7.51
CA ILE A 59 -3.03 -17.87 6.84
C ILE A 59 -1.50 -17.78 7.03
N LEU A 60 -0.91 -16.59 6.86
CA LEU A 60 0.53 -16.41 7.09
C LEU A 60 0.88 -16.70 8.54
N ALA A 61 0.10 -16.16 9.49
CA ALA A 61 0.30 -16.37 10.91
C ALA A 61 0.25 -17.85 11.30
N HIS A 62 -0.73 -18.58 10.76
CA HIS A 62 -0.89 -20.03 10.97
C HIS A 62 0.30 -20.84 10.46
N LEU A 63 0.92 -20.42 9.35
CA LEU A 63 2.08 -21.07 8.76
C LEU A 63 3.42 -20.59 9.34
N GLY A 64 3.41 -19.59 10.23
CA GLY A 64 4.62 -18.95 10.74
C GLY A 64 5.35 -18.09 9.69
N PHE A 65 4.63 -17.62 8.68
CA PHE A 65 5.18 -16.81 7.59
C PHE A 65 5.04 -15.32 7.86
N LEU A 66 5.73 -14.53 7.05
CA LEU A 66 5.79 -13.09 7.12
C LEU A 66 5.30 -12.47 5.81
N THR A 67 5.02 -11.17 5.87
CA THR A 67 4.74 -10.33 4.69
C THR A 67 5.61 -9.09 4.74
N SER A 68 5.50 -8.20 3.75
CA SER A 68 6.23 -6.93 3.72
C SER A 68 5.47 -5.80 4.43
N GLY A 69 6.13 -4.65 4.59
CA GLY A 69 5.55 -3.45 5.18
C GLY A 69 5.13 -3.61 6.65
N VAL A 70 4.14 -2.81 7.06
CA VAL A 70 3.74 -2.69 8.47
C VAL A 70 3.12 -3.99 9.01
N ALA A 71 2.39 -4.73 8.19
CA ALA A 71 1.84 -6.04 8.57
C ALA A 71 2.95 -7.07 8.84
N GLY A 72 4.03 -7.04 8.05
CA GLY A 72 5.23 -7.84 8.29
C GLY A 72 5.88 -7.53 9.62
N LEU A 73 6.10 -6.25 9.91
CA LEU A 73 6.63 -5.79 11.21
C LEU A 73 5.74 -6.23 12.38
N ALA A 74 4.42 -6.20 12.21
CA ALA A 74 3.48 -6.65 13.23
C ALA A 74 3.59 -8.15 13.51
N LEU A 75 3.75 -8.99 12.47
CA LEU A 75 3.98 -10.42 12.63
C LEU A 75 5.33 -10.69 13.32
N ILE A 76 6.40 -10.00 12.91
CA ILE A 76 7.72 -10.12 13.58
C ILE A 76 7.61 -9.75 15.06
N ALA A 77 6.97 -8.63 15.39
CA ALA A 77 6.76 -8.22 16.77
C ALA A 77 5.93 -9.24 17.56
N SER A 78 4.89 -9.81 16.93
CA SER A 78 4.08 -10.88 17.54
C SER A 78 4.91 -12.13 17.83
N TYR A 79 5.75 -12.56 16.90
CA TYR A 79 6.62 -13.73 17.07
C TYR A 79 7.75 -13.50 18.07
N ALA A 80 8.30 -12.30 18.13
CA ALA A 80 9.40 -11.96 19.04
C ALA A 80 8.92 -11.71 20.49
N PHE A 81 7.77 -11.08 20.67
CA PHE A 81 7.29 -10.63 22.00
C PHE A 81 6.05 -11.37 22.50
N GLY A 82 5.47 -12.28 21.71
CA GLY A 82 4.26 -13.02 22.07
C GLY A 82 2.99 -12.16 22.14
N VAL A 83 3.03 -10.93 21.62
CA VAL A 83 1.86 -10.04 21.59
C VAL A 83 0.93 -10.41 20.45
N ASN A 84 -0.36 -10.07 20.60
CA ASN A 84 -1.33 -10.26 19.54
C ASN A 84 -0.97 -9.45 18.27
N VAL A 85 -1.08 -10.06 17.08
CA VAL A 85 -0.74 -9.44 15.79
C VAL A 85 -1.51 -8.14 15.53
N GLY A 86 -2.81 -8.10 15.85
CA GLY A 86 -3.65 -6.93 15.68
C GLY A 86 -3.24 -5.76 16.57
N LEU A 87 -2.83 -6.04 17.82
CA LEU A 87 -2.29 -5.04 18.73
C LEU A 87 -0.95 -4.50 18.24
N ALA A 88 -0.03 -5.38 17.84
CA ALA A 88 1.26 -4.99 17.28
C ALA A 88 1.07 -4.11 16.03
N PHE A 89 0.15 -4.51 15.14
CA PHE A 89 -0.19 -3.75 13.95
C PHE A 89 -0.74 -2.36 14.27
N PHE A 90 -1.61 -2.23 15.29
CA PHE A 90 -2.15 -0.94 15.68
C PHE A 90 -1.08 0.01 16.21
N VAL A 91 -0.23 -0.50 17.12
CA VAL A 91 0.84 0.27 17.77
C VAL A 91 1.88 0.72 16.76
N ILE A 92 2.34 -0.19 15.88
CA ILE A 92 3.32 0.14 14.84
C ILE A 92 2.73 1.16 13.84
N ASN A 93 1.41 1.16 13.64
CA ASN A 93 0.75 2.14 12.77
C ASN A 93 0.61 3.55 13.37
N MET A 94 0.69 3.73 14.70
CA MET A 94 0.53 5.03 15.34
C MET A 94 1.36 6.20 14.74
N PRO A 95 2.68 6.06 14.52
CA PRO A 95 3.48 7.15 13.91
C PRO A 95 3.01 7.50 12.49
N PHE A 96 2.43 6.53 11.78
CA PHE A 96 1.95 6.73 10.41
C PHE A 96 0.61 7.46 10.33
N TYR A 97 -0.25 7.35 11.36
CA TYR A 97 -1.47 8.17 11.43
C TYR A 97 -1.14 9.66 11.53
N LEU A 98 -0.13 9.99 12.35
CA LEU A 98 0.35 11.37 12.48
C LEU A 98 0.90 11.87 11.14
N LEU A 99 1.71 11.06 10.46
CA LEU A 99 2.23 11.41 9.13
C LEU A 99 1.11 11.59 8.09
N ALA A 100 0.10 10.71 8.10
CA ALA A 100 -1.05 10.82 7.21
C ALA A 100 -1.83 12.11 7.45
N ALA A 101 -2.12 12.44 8.71
CA ALA A 101 -2.80 13.68 9.11
C ALA A 101 -2.06 14.93 8.62
N LEU A 102 -0.73 14.92 8.67
CA LEU A 102 0.10 16.05 8.26
C LEU A 102 0.24 16.20 6.73
N ARG A 103 0.01 15.15 5.93
CA ARG A 103 0.40 15.14 4.50
C ARG A 103 -0.69 14.77 3.50
N MET A 104 -1.64 13.91 3.86
CA MET A 104 -2.61 13.35 2.91
C MET A 104 -4.00 13.99 3.00
N GLY A 105 -4.25 14.79 4.05
CA GLY A 105 -5.53 15.45 4.29
C GLY A 105 -6.52 14.62 5.11
N PRO A 106 -7.55 15.25 5.70
CA PRO A 106 -8.40 14.65 6.72
C PRO A 106 -9.21 13.45 6.22
N ALA A 107 -9.73 13.49 4.99
CA ALA A 107 -10.53 12.40 4.44
C ALA A 107 -9.74 11.08 4.29
N PHE A 108 -8.51 11.15 3.77
CA PHE A 108 -7.62 10.00 3.67
C PHE A 108 -7.24 9.46 5.05
N THR A 109 -6.91 10.36 5.98
CA THR A 109 -6.50 10.00 7.34
C THR A 109 -7.59 9.29 8.10
N ILE A 110 -8.84 9.78 8.05
CA ILE A 110 -9.97 9.13 8.73
C ILE A 110 -10.23 7.74 8.15
N LYS A 111 -10.30 7.61 6.81
CA LYS A 111 -10.49 6.32 6.14
C LYS A 111 -9.38 5.33 6.50
N THR A 112 -8.13 5.76 6.44
CA THR A 112 -6.96 4.95 6.77
C THR A 112 -6.95 4.55 8.24
N PHE A 113 -7.25 5.48 9.15
CA PHE A 113 -7.35 5.18 10.58
C PHE A 113 -8.43 4.13 10.85
N LEU A 114 -9.63 4.29 10.29
CA LEU A 114 -10.72 3.33 10.45
C LEU A 114 -10.36 1.96 9.85
N ALA A 115 -9.72 1.93 8.68
CA ALA A 115 -9.28 0.70 8.04
C ALA A 115 -8.22 -0.04 8.86
N VAL A 116 -7.22 0.68 9.39
CA VAL A 116 -6.16 0.07 10.19
C VAL A 116 -6.69 -0.35 11.56
N ALA A 117 -7.51 0.48 12.22
CA ALA A 117 -8.13 0.13 13.50
C ALA A 117 -9.07 -1.08 13.36
N GLY A 118 -9.90 -1.10 12.31
CA GLY A 118 -10.79 -2.22 12.00
C GLY A 118 -10.00 -3.49 11.70
N LEU A 119 -8.98 -3.41 10.84
CA LEU A 119 -8.09 -4.55 10.54
C LEU A 119 -7.36 -5.04 11.80
N SER A 120 -6.92 -4.15 12.67
CA SER A 120 -6.31 -4.50 13.96
C SER A 120 -7.26 -5.30 14.84
N VAL A 121 -8.51 -4.83 15.01
CA VAL A 121 -9.52 -5.53 15.80
C VAL A 121 -9.84 -6.89 15.17
N MET A 122 -10.09 -6.93 13.86
CA MET A 122 -10.38 -8.17 13.14
C MET A 122 -9.25 -9.17 13.29
N THR A 123 -8.00 -8.76 13.06
CA THR A 123 -6.82 -9.64 13.19
C THR A 123 -6.58 -10.07 14.63
N ALA A 124 -6.94 -9.24 15.62
CA ALA A 124 -6.79 -9.59 17.02
C ALA A 124 -7.78 -10.66 17.47
N VAL A 125 -9.01 -10.59 16.96
CA VAL A 125 -10.14 -11.45 17.34
C VAL A 125 -10.27 -12.68 16.43
N GLN A 126 -9.77 -12.59 15.19
CA GLN A 126 -9.79 -13.67 14.19
C GLN A 126 -9.39 -15.06 14.72
N PRO A 127 -8.34 -15.22 15.55
CA PRO A 127 -7.92 -16.53 16.03
C PRO A 127 -8.99 -17.29 16.82
N ASP A 128 -9.94 -16.59 17.44
CA ASP A 128 -11.01 -17.18 18.24
C ASP A 128 -12.14 -17.78 17.38
N TYR A 129 -12.24 -17.35 16.11
CA TYR A 129 -13.35 -17.70 15.22
C TYR A 129 -12.91 -18.46 13.95
N LEU A 130 -11.63 -18.40 13.60
CA LEU A 130 -11.09 -19.12 12.44
C LEU A 130 -9.87 -19.93 12.83
N THR A 131 -10.02 -21.25 12.72
CA THR A 131 -8.94 -22.21 12.86
C THR A 131 -8.65 -22.85 11.51
N PHE A 132 -7.39 -23.18 11.28
CA PHE A 132 -6.95 -23.83 10.06
C PHE A 132 -6.45 -25.25 10.37
N GLY A 133 -6.78 -26.19 9.51
CA GLY A 133 -6.18 -27.51 9.50
C GLY A 133 -4.78 -27.50 8.89
N SER A 134 -4.37 -28.62 8.30
CA SER A 134 -3.13 -28.67 7.52
C SER A 134 -3.29 -27.89 6.21
N ILE A 135 -2.37 -26.96 5.98
CA ILE A 135 -2.26 -26.20 4.72
C ILE A 135 -0.87 -26.45 4.17
N HIS A 136 -0.77 -26.81 2.89
CA HIS A 136 0.54 -26.97 2.25
C HIS A 136 1.26 -25.60 2.20
N PRO A 137 2.50 -25.50 2.70
CA PRO A 137 3.28 -24.24 2.79
C PRO A 137 3.23 -23.38 1.52
N ALA A 138 3.55 -23.96 0.36
CA ALA A 138 3.53 -23.23 -0.91
C ALA A 138 2.14 -22.70 -1.30
N VAL A 139 1.09 -23.49 -1.06
CA VAL A 139 -0.30 -23.09 -1.39
C VAL A 139 -0.73 -21.96 -0.47
N GLY A 140 -0.45 -22.08 0.82
CA GLY A 140 -0.77 -21.04 1.80
C GLY A 140 -0.05 -19.72 1.49
N ALA A 141 1.22 -19.77 1.12
CA ALA A 141 1.97 -18.57 0.71
C ALA A 141 1.34 -17.87 -0.51
N VAL A 142 0.98 -18.63 -1.56
CA VAL A 142 0.35 -18.09 -2.77
C VAL A 142 -1.03 -17.51 -2.47
N VAL A 143 -1.88 -18.27 -1.77
CA VAL A 143 -3.25 -17.85 -1.43
C VAL A 143 -3.22 -16.60 -0.55
N ALA A 144 -2.41 -16.58 0.50
CA ALA A 144 -2.29 -15.42 1.36
C ALA A 144 -1.74 -14.20 0.62
N GLY A 145 -0.72 -14.39 -0.23
CA GLY A 145 -0.17 -13.31 -1.06
C GLY A 145 -1.20 -12.69 -2.00
N LEU A 146 -2.02 -13.52 -2.66
CA LEU A 146 -3.10 -13.04 -3.52
C LEU A 146 -4.19 -12.33 -2.73
N LEU A 147 -4.64 -12.88 -1.61
CA LEU A 147 -5.65 -12.26 -0.73
C LEU A 147 -5.20 -10.87 -0.27
N LEU A 148 -3.96 -10.75 0.20
CA LEU A 148 -3.36 -9.47 0.57
C LEU A 148 -3.23 -8.52 -0.64
N GLY A 149 -2.91 -9.05 -1.82
CA GLY A 149 -2.88 -8.28 -3.07
C GLY A 149 -4.25 -7.68 -3.42
N PHE A 150 -5.32 -8.48 -3.35
CA PHE A 150 -6.70 -8.01 -3.55
C PHE A 150 -7.12 -6.99 -2.49
N ALA A 151 -6.76 -7.24 -1.22
CA ALA A 151 -7.04 -6.33 -0.13
C ALA A 151 -6.42 -4.95 -0.36
N LEU A 152 -5.13 -4.90 -0.69
CA LEU A 152 -4.42 -3.66 -0.97
C LEU A 152 -4.99 -2.96 -2.20
N LEU A 153 -5.31 -3.69 -3.27
CA LEU A 153 -5.91 -3.12 -4.46
C LEU A 153 -7.27 -2.48 -4.18
N ALA A 154 -8.13 -3.15 -3.40
CA ALA A 154 -9.43 -2.61 -2.99
C ALA A 154 -9.25 -1.29 -2.21
N LEU A 155 -8.30 -1.24 -1.28
CA LEU A 155 -8.08 -0.06 -0.44
C LEU A 155 -7.45 1.11 -1.22
N PHE A 156 -6.45 0.83 -2.06
CA PHE A 156 -5.80 1.87 -2.87
C PHE A 156 -6.76 2.54 -3.85
N ARG A 157 -7.71 1.79 -4.43
CA ARG A 157 -8.76 2.36 -5.29
C ARG A 157 -9.64 3.38 -4.58
N HIS A 158 -9.88 3.17 -3.28
CA HIS A 158 -10.68 4.05 -2.44
C HIS A 158 -9.83 5.04 -1.61
N ARG A 159 -8.58 5.28 -2.04
CA ARG A 159 -7.62 6.18 -1.38
C ARG A 159 -7.50 5.90 0.12
N THR A 160 -7.31 4.63 0.46
CA THR A 160 -7.14 4.14 1.82
C THR A 160 -5.88 3.29 1.89
N SER A 161 -5.16 3.31 3.01
CA SER A 161 -3.97 2.47 3.22
C SER A 161 -4.11 1.55 4.43
N LEU A 162 -3.34 0.46 4.46
CA LEU A 162 -3.15 -0.41 5.63
C LEU A 162 -1.81 -0.16 6.34
N GLY A 163 -1.10 0.89 5.95
CA GLY A 163 0.16 1.22 6.57
C GLY A 163 0.82 2.44 5.94
N GLY A 164 1.65 3.13 6.70
CA GLY A 164 2.30 4.34 6.22
C GLY A 164 3.73 4.16 5.75
N ALA A 165 4.25 2.96 5.51
CA ALA A 165 5.61 2.81 4.98
C ALA A 165 5.81 3.62 3.67
N GLY A 166 4.82 3.60 2.78
CA GLY A 166 4.80 4.46 1.58
C GLY A 166 4.62 5.95 1.89
N ILE A 167 3.78 6.29 2.88
CA ILE A 167 3.58 7.68 3.33
C ILE A 167 4.88 8.24 3.91
N LEU A 168 5.61 7.43 4.68
CA LEU A 168 6.91 7.75 5.25
C LEU A 168 7.96 7.90 4.14
N ALA A 169 7.97 7.03 3.14
CA ALA A 169 8.86 7.15 2.00
C ALA A 169 8.64 8.47 1.23
N ILE A 170 7.37 8.84 0.99
CA ILE A 170 7.00 10.13 0.38
C ILE A 170 7.39 11.31 1.29
N TYR A 171 7.14 11.19 2.60
CA TYR A 171 7.51 12.22 3.58
C TYR A 171 9.03 12.46 3.60
N LEU A 172 9.83 11.40 3.62
CA LEU A 172 11.30 11.48 3.60
C LEU A 172 11.81 11.98 2.25
N GLN A 173 11.14 11.63 1.15
CA GLN A 173 11.42 12.22 -0.16
C GLN A 173 11.20 13.74 -0.15
N ASP A 174 10.05 14.20 0.35
CA ASP A 174 9.71 15.63 0.35
C ASP A 174 10.56 16.43 1.35
N LYS A 175 10.96 15.83 2.48
CA LYS A 175 11.70 16.52 3.55
C LYS A 175 13.22 16.46 3.39
N LEU A 176 13.76 15.31 2.95
CA LEU A 176 15.20 15.05 2.87
C LEU A 176 15.71 14.89 1.43
N GLY A 177 14.82 14.95 0.42
CA GLY A 177 15.19 14.75 -0.98
C GLY A 177 15.51 13.30 -1.35
N TRP A 178 15.20 12.34 -0.49
CA TRP A 178 15.47 10.91 -0.72
C TRP A 178 14.60 10.34 -1.84
N ARG A 179 15.08 9.29 -2.51
CA ARG A 179 14.26 8.58 -3.49
C ARG A 179 13.29 7.66 -2.73
N ALA A 180 11.98 7.91 -2.81
CA ALA A 180 10.97 7.11 -2.11
C ALA A 180 11.12 5.59 -2.36
N GLY A 181 11.43 5.18 -3.60
CA GLY A 181 11.69 3.78 -3.92
C GLY A 181 12.87 3.17 -3.16
N LEU A 182 13.96 3.93 -2.95
CA LEU A 182 15.10 3.46 -2.15
C LEU A 182 14.76 3.40 -0.66
N THR A 183 13.99 4.38 -0.16
CA THR A 183 13.51 4.36 1.22
C THR A 183 12.64 3.15 1.49
N GLN A 184 11.73 2.83 0.56
CA GLN A 184 10.88 1.64 0.68
C GLN A 184 11.69 0.35 0.61
N LEU A 185 12.63 0.24 -0.33
CA LEU A 185 13.54 -0.89 -0.41
C LEU A 185 14.34 -1.08 0.89
N ALA A 186 14.83 0.00 1.49
CA ALA A 186 15.55 -0.06 2.76
C ALA A 186 14.66 -0.56 3.91
N ILE A 187 13.40 -0.11 3.97
CA ILE A 187 12.41 -0.62 4.94
C ILE A 187 12.19 -2.11 4.73
N ASP A 188 11.93 -2.55 3.50
CA ASP A 188 11.66 -3.96 3.19
C ASP A 188 12.87 -4.86 3.48
N LEU A 189 14.09 -4.42 3.15
CA LEU A 189 15.32 -5.15 3.50
C LEU A 189 15.55 -5.22 5.02
N THR A 190 15.20 -4.15 5.75
CA THR A 190 15.29 -4.16 7.22
C THR A 190 14.31 -5.16 7.82
N ILE A 191 13.07 -5.19 7.33
CA ILE A 191 12.05 -6.17 7.74
C ILE A 191 12.52 -7.59 7.44
N LEU A 192 13.06 -7.84 6.25
CA LEU A 192 13.60 -9.13 5.87
C LEU A 192 14.80 -9.53 6.75
N GLY A 193 15.69 -8.60 7.08
CA GLY A 193 16.80 -8.85 7.99
C GLY A 193 16.32 -9.23 9.39
N LEU A 194 15.32 -8.52 9.92
CA LEU A 194 14.70 -8.83 11.21
C LEU A 194 13.95 -10.17 11.18
N ALA A 195 13.38 -10.56 10.04
CA ALA A 195 12.70 -11.83 9.86
C ALA A 195 13.61 -13.02 10.15
N PHE A 196 14.86 -13.01 9.66
CA PHE A 196 15.83 -14.08 9.89
C PHE A 196 16.24 -14.25 11.36
N ALA A 197 16.03 -13.23 12.20
CA ALA A 197 16.30 -13.33 13.63
C ALA A 197 15.17 -14.02 14.42
N VAL A 198 13.97 -14.11 13.84
CA VAL A 198 12.74 -14.53 14.56
C VAL A 198 12.10 -15.76 13.92
N VAL A 199 12.38 -16.01 12.64
CA VAL A 199 11.72 -17.06 11.83
C VAL A 199 12.77 -17.91 11.11
N ASP A 200 12.52 -19.22 11.07
CA ASP A 200 13.37 -20.19 10.37
C ASP A 200 13.52 -19.86 8.87
N TRP A 201 14.67 -20.20 8.29
CA TRP A 201 15.02 -19.82 6.91
C TRP A 201 14.04 -20.35 5.86
N ASP A 202 13.44 -21.52 6.08
CA ASP A 202 12.48 -22.15 5.17
C ASP A 202 11.16 -21.37 5.12
N LYS A 203 10.65 -20.92 6.27
CA LYS A 203 9.49 -20.03 6.37
C LYS A 203 9.75 -18.68 5.72
N VAL A 204 10.97 -18.15 5.81
CA VAL A 204 11.36 -16.92 5.10
C VAL A 204 11.28 -17.11 3.58
N LEU A 205 11.73 -18.25 3.05
CA LEU A 205 11.60 -18.55 1.61
C LEU A 205 10.14 -18.61 1.15
N TYR A 206 9.25 -19.23 1.92
CA TYR A 206 7.82 -19.23 1.62
C TYR A 206 7.20 -17.83 1.76
N SER A 207 7.68 -17.01 2.69
CA SER A 207 7.27 -15.61 2.83
C SER A 207 7.67 -14.79 1.60
N ILE A 208 8.85 -15.05 1.03
CA ILE A 208 9.29 -14.45 -0.24
C ILE A 208 8.35 -14.86 -1.37
N LEU A 209 7.94 -16.13 -1.46
CA LEU A 209 6.97 -16.59 -2.45
C LEU A 209 5.64 -15.83 -2.34
N GLY A 210 5.09 -15.72 -1.12
CA GLY A 210 3.86 -14.96 -0.87
C GLY A 210 4.01 -13.47 -1.23
N ALA A 211 5.15 -12.86 -0.89
CA ALA A 211 5.46 -11.48 -1.25
C ALA A 211 5.57 -11.29 -2.78
N VAL A 212 6.16 -12.25 -3.51
CA VAL A 212 6.21 -12.22 -4.98
C VAL A 212 4.81 -12.31 -5.57
N CYS A 213 3.93 -13.17 -5.05
CA CYS A 213 2.54 -13.25 -5.50
C CYS A 213 1.77 -11.95 -5.25
N LEU A 214 1.89 -11.37 -4.04
CA LEU A 214 1.28 -10.10 -3.68
C LEU A 214 1.75 -8.97 -4.59
N ASN A 215 3.06 -8.77 -4.69
CA ASN A 215 3.64 -7.67 -5.46
C ASN A 215 3.45 -7.86 -6.96
N GLY A 216 3.54 -9.09 -7.47
CA GLY A 216 3.23 -9.40 -8.86
C GLY A 216 1.78 -9.11 -9.21
N PHE A 217 0.84 -9.51 -8.35
CA PHE A 217 -0.57 -9.18 -8.50
C PHE A 217 -0.78 -7.67 -8.54
N LEU A 218 -0.18 -6.93 -7.60
CA LEU A 218 -0.29 -5.47 -7.55
C LEU A 218 0.35 -4.82 -8.79
N ALA A 219 1.54 -5.24 -9.21
CA ALA A 219 2.21 -4.69 -10.39
C ALA A 219 1.40 -4.88 -11.69
N ILE A 220 0.65 -5.98 -11.80
CA ILE A 220 -0.20 -6.26 -12.96
C ILE A 220 -1.53 -5.48 -12.90
N ASN A 221 -2.17 -5.45 -11.71
CA ASN A 221 -3.54 -4.96 -11.55
C ASN A 221 -3.65 -3.49 -11.10
N HIS A 222 -2.61 -2.97 -10.45
CA HIS A 222 -2.50 -1.57 -10.02
C HIS A 222 -1.68 -0.78 -11.05
N ARG A 223 -2.21 -0.73 -12.27
CA ARG A 223 -1.69 0.05 -13.39
C ARG A 223 -2.54 1.31 -13.58
N THR A 224 -2.06 2.44 -13.07
CA THR A 224 -2.70 3.77 -13.19
C THR A 224 -2.84 4.22 -14.66
N ASP A 225 -2.05 3.63 -15.55
CA ASP A 225 -1.89 3.91 -16.98
C ASP A 225 -3.09 3.50 -17.86
N ARG A 226 -4.01 2.64 -17.41
CA ARG A 226 -5.19 2.23 -18.21
C ARG A 226 -6.43 3.12 -18.06
N TYR A 227 -6.47 4.01 -17.07
CA TYR A 227 -7.64 4.86 -16.79
C TYR A 227 -7.53 6.28 -17.36
N LEU A 228 -6.41 6.59 -18.03
CA LEU A 228 -6.28 7.76 -18.89
C LEU A 228 -6.79 7.41 -20.29
N ALA A 229 -8.09 7.10 -20.40
CA ALA A 229 -8.74 7.14 -21.69
C ALA A 229 -8.71 8.60 -22.18
N ARG A 230 -8.08 8.80 -23.33
CA ARG A 230 -7.97 10.08 -24.06
C ARG A 230 -9.35 10.64 -24.41
#